data_AF-A0A348Y9R5-F1
#
_entry.id   AF-A0A348Y9R5-F1
#
_cell.length_a   1.000
_cell.length_b   1.000
_cell.length_c   1.000
_cell.angle_alpha   90.00
_cell.angle_beta   90.00
_cell.angle_gamma   90.00
#
_symmetry.space_group_name_H-M   'P 1'
#
loop_
_entity.id
_entity.type
_entity.pdbx_description
1 polymer ?
#
loop_
_entity_poly.entity_id
_entity_poly.type
_entity_poly.pdbx_seq_one_letter_code
_entity_poly.pdbx_strand_id
1 'polypeptide(L)'
;MTSDIHYQFDFERFLEHLVDVTLRFTADTDAPSLWLPAWIPGSYLIREFARNITAVHYEILDKELSDNQIVNNKNPKRYRAQKTDKHTWQLPQAKSGQTLKVYYEVYCYDLSVRTAYVDQQR
;
A
#
# COMPACT_ATOMS: atom_id res chain seq x y z
N MET A 1 -20.14 -4.44 -7.09
CA MET A 1 -19.05 -5.37 -7.42
C MET A 1 -17.99 -5.19 -6.35
N THR A 2 -17.63 -6.23 -5.63
CA THR A 2 -16.50 -6.19 -4.69
C THR A 2 -15.22 -6.15 -5.51
N SER A 3 -14.45 -5.06 -5.41
CA SER A 3 -13.12 -5.02 -6.02
C SER A 3 -12.26 -6.10 -5.39
N ASP A 4 -11.61 -6.90 -6.22
CA ASP A 4 -10.67 -7.93 -5.77
C ASP A 4 -9.39 -7.23 -5.29
N ILE A 5 -9.11 -7.33 -3.99
CA ILE A 5 -8.01 -6.63 -3.32
C ILE A 5 -7.05 -7.67 -2.75
N HIS A 6 -5.78 -7.59 -3.16
CA HIS A 6 -4.71 -8.48 -2.71
C HIS A 6 -3.65 -7.70 -1.94
N TYR A 7 -3.27 -8.21 -0.77
CA TYR A 7 -2.17 -7.69 0.03
C TYR A 7 -1.06 -8.74 0.13
N GLN A 8 0.18 -8.29 -0.01
CA GLN A 8 1.38 -9.08 0.28
C GLN A 8 2.24 -8.29 1.27
N PHE A 9 2.79 -9.00 2.23
CA PHE A 9 3.68 -8.47 3.27
C PHE A 9 5.01 -9.20 3.19
N ASP A 10 6.09 -8.44 3.18
CA ASP A 10 7.45 -8.96 3.19
C ASP A 10 8.17 -8.42 4.43
N PHE A 11 8.80 -9.35 5.16
CA PHE A 11 9.41 -9.15 6.46
C PHE A 11 10.95 -9.33 6.40
N GLU A 12 11.55 -9.42 5.21
CA GLU A 12 13.01 -9.62 5.06
C GLU A 12 13.85 -8.56 5.78
N ARG A 13 13.30 -7.34 5.95
CA ARG A 13 13.96 -6.21 6.62
C ARG A 13 13.60 -6.09 8.11
N PHE A 14 13.36 -7.21 8.78
CA PHE A 14 13.01 -7.25 10.19
C PHE A 14 14.05 -6.57 11.12
N LEU A 15 15.34 -6.59 10.78
CA LEU A 15 16.39 -5.91 11.55
C LEU A 15 16.26 -4.38 11.52
N GLU A 16 15.60 -3.84 10.49
CA GLU A 16 15.31 -2.41 10.35
C GLU A 16 13.93 -2.04 10.89
N HIS A 17 13.19 -3.01 11.43
CA HIS A 17 11.79 -2.87 11.84
C HIS A 17 10.90 -2.40 10.69
N LEU A 18 11.21 -2.81 9.45
CA LEU A 18 10.46 -2.41 8.26
C LEU A 18 9.73 -3.61 7.66
N VAL A 19 8.48 -3.38 7.27
CA VAL A 19 7.67 -4.32 6.52
C VAL A 19 7.34 -3.69 5.17
N ASP A 20 7.70 -4.38 4.10
CA ASP A 20 7.37 -4.00 2.74
C ASP A 20 5.96 -4.51 2.41
N VAL A 21 5.06 -3.57 2.08
CA VAL A 21 3.67 -3.89 1.78
C VAL A 21 3.38 -3.62 0.31
N THR A 22 2.82 -4.62 -0.35
CA THR A 22 2.29 -4.53 -1.70
C THR A 22 0.78 -4.70 -1.69
N LEU A 23 0.06 -3.75 -2.29
CA LEU A 23 -1.39 -3.76 -2.46
C LEU A 23 -1.73 -3.79 -3.95
N ARG A 24 -2.55 -4.74 -4.40
CA ARG A 24 -3.06 -4.81 -5.77
C ARG A 24 -4.59 -4.76 -5.79
N PHE A 25 -5.14 -3.91 -6.65
CA PHE A 25 -6.59 -3.79 -6.85
C PHE A 25 -6.91 -3.17 -8.21
N THR A 26 -8.13 -3.34 -8.69
CA THR A 26 -8.65 -2.60 -9.86
C THR A 26 -9.34 -1.33 -9.40
N ALA A 27 -8.93 -0.19 -9.95
CA ALA A 27 -9.54 1.10 -9.67
C ALA A 27 -11.00 1.12 -10.13
N ASP A 28 -11.91 1.52 -9.24
CA ASP A 28 -13.33 1.70 -9.52
C ASP A 28 -13.63 3.09 -10.10
N THR A 29 -12.89 4.10 -9.66
CA THR A 29 -12.97 5.49 -10.13
C THR A 29 -11.65 5.98 -10.73
N ASP A 30 -11.74 7.08 -11.47
CA ASP A 30 -10.59 7.93 -11.78
C ASP A 30 -10.02 8.53 -10.50
N ALA A 31 -8.70 8.56 -10.41
CA ALA A 31 -7.97 9.01 -9.22
C ALA A 31 -8.57 8.38 -7.94
N PRO A 32 -8.36 7.09 -7.69
CA PRO A 32 -8.79 6.45 -6.44
C PRO A 32 -7.96 6.96 -5.27
N SER A 33 -8.58 6.94 -4.09
CA SER A 33 -7.95 7.30 -2.81
C SER A 33 -7.74 6.08 -1.95
N LEU A 34 -6.57 6.00 -1.33
CA LEU A 34 -6.24 5.02 -0.30
C LEU A 34 -6.20 5.73 1.04
N TRP A 35 -6.73 5.10 2.07
CA TRP A 35 -6.67 5.64 3.43
C TRP A 35 -6.32 4.54 4.42
N LEU A 36 -5.67 4.94 5.52
CA LEU A 36 -5.42 4.05 6.64
C LEU A 36 -6.26 4.51 7.84
N PRO A 37 -6.94 3.59 8.57
CA PRO A 37 -7.67 3.95 9.77
C PRO A 37 -6.79 4.68 10.77
N ALA A 38 -7.38 5.64 11.51
CA ALA A 38 -6.72 6.37 12.59
C ALA A 38 -7.02 5.78 13.98
N TRP A 39 -7.73 4.65 14.05
CA TRP A 39 -8.08 3.93 15.28
C TRP A 39 -8.42 2.48 14.95
N ILE A 40 -8.43 1.62 15.96
CA ILE A 40 -8.82 0.21 15.84
C ILE A 40 -10.00 -0.09 16.78
N PRO A 41 -10.97 -0.94 16.37
CA PRO A 41 -12.06 -1.37 17.24
C PRO A 41 -11.54 -1.89 18.58
N GLY A 42 -12.20 -1.50 19.67
CA GLY A 42 -11.76 -1.82 21.04
C GLY A 42 -10.76 -0.83 21.66
N SER A 43 -10.28 0.17 20.90
CA SER A 43 -9.46 1.27 21.41
C SER A 43 -9.93 2.61 20.85
N TYR A 44 -10.65 3.39 21.65
CA TYR A 44 -11.14 4.73 21.27
C TYR A 44 -10.06 5.82 21.27
N LEU A 45 -8.80 5.46 21.47
CA LEU A 45 -7.69 6.40 21.32
C LEU A 45 -7.29 6.52 19.86
N ILE A 46 -7.14 7.76 19.40
CA ILE A 46 -6.55 8.07 18.10
C ILE A 46 -5.11 7.52 18.08
N ARG A 47 -4.82 6.79 17.01
CA ARG A 47 -3.53 6.19 16.67
C ARG A 47 -3.24 6.62 15.24
N GLU A 48 -2.32 7.56 15.08
CA GLU A 48 -1.89 8.08 13.78
C GLU A 48 -1.04 7.03 13.05
N PHE A 49 -1.61 5.86 12.71
CA PHE A 49 -0.89 4.72 12.13
C PHE A 49 -0.15 5.10 10.83
N ALA A 50 -0.76 6.00 10.05
CA ALA A 50 -0.18 6.53 8.82
C ALA A 50 1.15 7.27 9.02
N ARG A 51 1.51 7.63 10.27
CA ARG A 51 2.82 8.24 10.58
C ARG A 51 3.99 7.27 10.30
N ASN A 52 3.73 5.96 10.35
CA ASN A 52 4.74 4.94 10.14
C ASN A 52 4.95 4.63 8.64
N ILE A 53 4.24 5.35 7.75
CA ILE A 53 4.37 5.23 6.29
C ILE A 53 4.92 6.55 5.75
N THR A 54 6.15 6.51 5.25
CA THR A 54 6.86 7.71 4.76
C THR A 54 6.44 8.08 3.34
N ALA A 55 6.30 7.09 2.46
CA ALA A 55 5.96 7.29 1.06
C ALA A 55 5.11 6.13 0.55
N VAL A 56 4.20 6.47 -0.36
CA VAL A 56 3.39 5.50 -1.09
C VAL A 56 3.69 5.70 -2.58
N HIS A 57 4.08 4.62 -3.23
CA HIS A 57 4.34 4.56 -4.67
C HIS A 57 3.36 3.62 -5.34
N TYR A 58 3.10 3.79 -6.62
CA TYR A 58 2.24 2.89 -7.38
C TYR A 58 2.65 2.77 -8.83
N GLU A 59 2.27 1.66 -9.42
CA GLU A 59 2.41 1.32 -10.83
C GLU A 59 1.00 1.04 -11.38
N ILE A 60 0.77 1.46 -12.62
CA ILE A 60 -0.43 1.10 -13.38
C ILE A 60 -0.03 -0.11 -14.22
N LEU A 61 -0.72 -1.23 -14.02
CA LEU A 61 -0.52 -2.43 -14.81
C LEU A 61 -1.36 -2.28 -16.10
N ASP A 62 -0.68 -2.26 -17.25
CA ASP A 62 -1.35 -2.20 -18.54
C ASP A 62 -2.26 -3.44 -18.71
N LYS A 63 -3.44 -3.22 -19.30
CA LYS A 63 -4.51 -4.23 -19.40
C LYS A 63 -4.21 -5.35 -20.41
N GLU A 64 -3.07 -5.30 -21.08
CA GLU A 64 -2.61 -6.34 -21.98
C GLU A 64 -1.54 -7.18 -21.30
N LEU A 65 -1.97 -8.17 -20.51
CA LEU A 65 -1.33 -9.48 -20.49
C LEU A 65 -2.41 -10.51 -20.17
N SER A 66 -3.03 -11.02 -21.22
CA SER A 66 -3.50 -12.41 -21.20
C SER A 66 -2.36 -13.30 -20.72
N ASP A 67 -2.72 -14.39 -20.06
CA ASP A 67 -1.94 -15.33 -19.24
C ASP A 67 -0.65 -15.94 -19.84
N ASN A 68 -0.05 -15.38 -20.90
CA ASN A 68 1.17 -15.89 -21.56
C ASN A 68 1.99 -14.88 -22.37
N GLN A 69 1.78 -13.57 -22.26
CA GLN A 69 2.83 -12.62 -22.65
C GLN A 69 3.37 -11.98 -21.39
N ILE A 70 4.69 -11.87 -21.30
CA ILE A 70 5.35 -10.98 -20.37
C ILE A 70 5.79 -9.84 -21.28
N VAL A 71 5.04 -8.75 -21.31
CA VAL A 71 5.54 -7.49 -21.86
C VAL A 71 6.69 -7.13 -20.92
N ASN A 72 7.90 -7.41 -21.38
CA ASN A 72 9.15 -7.00 -20.78
C ASN A 72 9.22 -5.47 -20.84
N ASN A 73 8.36 -4.78 -20.10
CA ASN A 73 8.45 -3.36 -19.92
C ASN A 73 9.68 -3.13 -19.03
N LYS A 74 10.83 -2.92 -19.68
CA LYS A 74 12.17 -2.92 -19.07
C LYS A 74 12.34 -1.87 -17.95
N ASN A 75 11.35 -1.01 -17.71
CA ASN A 75 11.19 -0.23 -16.49
C ASN A 75 9.71 0.14 -16.31
N PRO A 76 8.96 -0.48 -15.38
CA PRO A 76 7.61 -0.04 -15.08
C PRO A 76 7.63 1.40 -14.56
N LYS A 77 6.77 2.26 -15.11
CA LYS A 77 6.68 3.65 -14.68
C LYS A 77 6.07 3.71 -13.28
N ARG A 78 6.90 4.07 -12.30
CA ARG A 78 6.48 4.31 -10.91
C ARG A 78 6.01 5.75 -10.72
N TYR A 79 4.88 5.88 -10.04
CA TYR A 79 4.31 7.15 -9.62
C TYR A 79 4.35 7.27 -8.10
N ARG A 80 4.57 8.48 -7.58
CA ARG A 80 4.39 8.76 -6.15
C ARG A 80 2.94 9.17 -5.90
N ALA A 81 2.29 8.56 -4.92
CA ALA A 81 0.95 8.97 -4.51
C ALA A 81 1.01 10.34 -3.80
N GLN A 82 -0.02 11.14 -4.00
CA GLN A 82 -0.12 12.46 -3.38
C GLN A 82 -0.81 12.33 -2.03
N LYS A 83 -0.12 12.67 -0.95
CA LYS A 83 -0.72 12.71 0.38
C LYS A 83 -1.67 13.92 0.47
N THR A 84 -2.97 13.68 0.66
CA THR A 84 -4.01 14.73 0.70
C THR A 84 -4.35 15.17 2.13
N ASP A 85 -4.18 14.27 3.09
CA ASP A 85 -4.28 14.56 4.53
C ASP A 85 -3.32 13.64 5.31
N LYS A 86 -3.46 13.56 6.65
CA LYS A 86 -2.55 12.78 7.50
C LYS A 86 -2.52 11.29 7.20
N HIS A 87 -3.60 10.71 6.68
CA HIS A 87 -3.82 9.28 6.53
C HIS A 87 -4.44 8.87 5.18
N THR A 88 -4.58 9.81 4.24
CA THR A 88 -5.10 9.58 2.89
C THR A 88 -4.07 9.92 1.81
N TRP A 89 -4.01 9.06 0.80
CA TRP A 89 -3.18 9.21 -0.40
C TRP A 89 -4.03 9.08 -1.66
N GLN A 90 -3.83 10.02 -2.58
CA GLN A 90 -4.48 10.10 -3.89
C GLN A 90 -3.57 9.55 -4.98
N LEU A 91 -4.13 8.77 -5.91
CA LEU A 91 -3.41 8.18 -7.04
C LEU A 91 -3.83 8.88 -8.36
N PRO A 92 -3.35 10.12 -8.63
CA PRO A 92 -3.94 10.99 -9.65
C PRO A 92 -3.79 10.50 -11.10
N GLN A 93 -2.84 9.60 -11.37
CA GLN A 93 -2.57 9.10 -12.72
C GLN A 93 -3.42 7.88 -13.07
N ALA A 94 -4.08 7.26 -12.09
CA ALA A 94 -4.88 6.07 -12.30
C ALA A 94 -6.29 6.42 -12.82
N LYS A 95 -6.80 5.56 -13.70
CA LYS A 95 -8.11 5.63 -14.31
C LYS A 95 -8.98 4.45 -13.93
N SER A 96 -10.30 4.64 -13.94
CA SER A 96 -11.25 3.57 -13.67
C SER A 96 -11.00 2.37 -14.59
N GLY A 97 -11.07 1.16 -14.01
CA GLY A 97 -10.84 -0.11 -14.70
C GLY A 97 -9.38 -0.51 -14.92
N GLN A 98 -8.41 0.28 -14.46
CA GLN A 98 -6.99 -0.09 -14.46
C GLN A 98 -6.63 -0.89 -13.20
N THR A 99 -5.73 -1.87 -13.35
CA THR A 99 -5.17 -2.58 -12.20
C THR A 99 -3.96 -1.82 -11.69
N LEU A 100 -3.93 -1.55 -10.40
CA LEU A 100 -2.88 -0.82 -9.73
C LEU A 100 -2.09 -1.76 -8.84
N LYS A 101 -0.77 -1.55 -8.77
CA LYS A 101 0.10 -2.17 -7.79
C LYS A 101 0.77 -1.08 -6.98
N VAL A 102 0.47 -1.05 -5.70
CA VAL A 102 0.86 -0.01 -4.75
C VAL A 102 1.91 -0.58 -3.80
N TYR A 103 2.90 0.23 -3.46
CA TYR A 103 4.05 -0.15 -2.65
C TYR A 103 4.25 0.90 -1.56
N TYR A 104 4.41 0.44 -0.32
CA TYR A 104 4.79 1.29 0.80
C TYR A 104 5.47 0.48 1.89
N GLU A 105 6.30 1.15 2.67
CA GLU A 105 6.98 0.58 3.83
C GLU A 105 6.22 0.98 5.09
N VAL A 106 6.12 0.06 6.04
CA VAL A 106 5.58 0.33 7.39
C VAL A 106 6.70 0.16 8.40
N TYR A 107 6.96 1.21 9.18
CA TYR A 107 7.86 1.13 10.33
C TYR A 107 7.15 0.51 11.54
N CYS A 108 7.69 -0.60 12.01
CA CYS A 108 7.11 -1.54 12.96
C CYS A 108 8.00 -1.66 14.21
N TYR A 109 8.14 -0.57 14.97
CA TYR A 109 8.90 -0.57 16.24
C TYR A 109 8.08 -0.02 17.41
N ASP A 110 6.82 -0.45 17.53
CA ASP A 110 5.95 -0.08 18.64
C ASP A 110 5.48 -1.34 19.38
N LEU A 111 6.08 -1.59 20.55
CA LEU A 111 5.91 -2.77 21.43
C LEU A 111 4.50 -2.93 22.06
N SER A 112 3.49 -2.26 21.51
CA SER A 112 2.11 -2.32 21.95
C SER A 112 1.30 -3.36 21.16
N VAL A 113 0.38 -4.08 21.82
CA VAL A 113 -0.58 -5.02 21.18
C VAL A 113 -1.54 -4.36 20.18
N ARG A 114 -1.47 -3.03 20.02
CA ARG A 114 -2.36 -2.20 19.23
C ARG A 114 -1.70 -1.62 17.99
N THR A 115 -0.42 -1.92 17.78
CA THR A 115 0.45 -1.38 16.72
C THR A 115 1.28 -2.53 16.12
N ALA A 116 2.31 -2.21 15.35
CA ALA A 116 3.16 -3.22 14.72
C ALA A 116 4.56 -3.22 15.34
N TYR A 117 5.07 -4.43 15.57
CA TYR A 117 6.43 -4.69 15.99
C TYR A 117 6.96 -5.86 15.16
N VAL A 118 8.16 -5.71 14.60
CA VAL A 118 8.84 -6.78 13.86
C VAL A 118 10.31 -6.74 14.22
N ASP A 119 10.89 -7.86 14.62
CA ASP A 119 12.33 -8.07 14.80
C ASP A 119 12.74 -9.50 14.38
N GLN A 120 13.96 -9.93 14.72
CA GLN A 120 14.44 -11.27 14.36
C GLN A 120 13.66 -12.41 15.04
N GLN A 121 13.01 -12.13 16.17
CA GLN A 121 12.34 -13.12 17.00
C GLN A 121 10.81 -13.06 16.88
N ARG A 122 10.24 -11.95 16.38
CA ARG A 122 8.80 -11.65 16.44
C ARG A 122 8.31 -10.81 15.27
#